data_AF-A0A0B6YPI3-F1
#
_entry.id   AF-A0A0B6YPI3-F1
#
_cell.length_a   1.000
_cell.length_b   1.000
_cell.length_c   1.000
_cell.angle_alpha   90.00
_cell.angle_beta   90.00
_cell.angle_gamma   90.00
#
_symmetry.space_group_name_H-M   'P 1'
#
loop_
_entity.id
_entity.type
_entity.pdbx_description
1 polymer ?
#
loop_
_entity_poly.entity_id
_entity_poly.type
_entity_poly.pdbx_seq_one_letter_code
_entity_poly.pdbx_strand_id
1 'polypeptide(L)'
;KKACACGAENCSGFLGVRPKTAAAAANEKKEPKKKRRKKKLDKRRDHEDDCFRCGEGGELVMCDKGNCPKVYHLQCLKLTKPPSGKWLCPWHHCDDCGKPATVKCFECPNSYCAVHTEGNIFKVDDAHICCDHT
;
A
#
# COMPACT_ATOMS: atom_id res chain seq x y z
N LYS A 1 -39.25 -42.52 -22.28
CA LYS A 1 -38.60 -41.18 -22.30
C LYS A 1 -39.31 -40.32 -21.27
N LYS A 2 -38.65 -39.87 -20.19
CA LYS A 2 -39.30 -38.98 -19.19
C LYS A 2 -39.13 -37.52 -19.63
N ALA A 3 -40.24 -36.80 -19.76
CA ALA A 3 -40.24 -35.37 -20.05
C ALA A 3 -39.85 -34.57 -18.80
N CYS A 4 -39.06 -33.51 -18.97
CA CYS A 4 -38.70 -32.59 -17.89
C CYS A 4 -39.89 -31.69 -17.53
N ALA A 5 -40.22 -31.57 -16.24
CA ALA A 5 -41.39 -30.84 -15.74
C ALA A 5 -41.02 -29.53 -15.00
N CYS A 6 -39.86 -28.92 -15.30
CA CYS A 6 -39.34 -27.80 -14.53
C CYS A 6 -39.93 -26.42 -14.88
N GLY A 7 -40.83 -26.34 -15.87
CA GLY A 7 -41.63 -25.13 -16.14
C GLY A 7 -40.86 -23.89 -16.60
N ALA A 8 -39.58 -23.99 -16.96
CA ALA A 8 -38.79 -22.86 -17.47
C ALA A 8 -38.98 -22.67 -18.98
N GLU A 9 -39.16 -21.42 -19.41
CA GLU A 9 -39.47 -21.02 -20.81
C GLU A 9 -38.38 -21.42 -21.83
N ASN A 10 -37.19 -21.82 -21.36
CA ASN A 10 -36.08 -22.25 -22.21
C ASN A 10 -35.58 -23.67 -21.87
N CYS A 11 -36.48 -24.55 -21.41
CA CYS A 11 -36.16 -25.96 -21.17
C CYS A 11 -36.59 -26.85 -22.35
N SER A 12 -35.63 -27.40 -23.10
CA SER A 12 -35.89 -28.33 -24.21
C SER A 12 -36.35 -29.74 -23.80
N GLY A 13 -36.81 -29.94 -22.56
CA GLY A 13 -37.67 -31.06 -22.18
C GLY A 13 -37.06 -32.47 -22.08
N PHE A 14 -35.75 -32.68 -22.32
CA PHE A 14 -35.16 -34.03 -22.34
C PHE A 14 -33.94 -34.17 -21.41
N LEU A 15 -34.10 -34.95 -20.32
CA LEU A 15 -32.99 -35.36 -19.45
C LEU A 15 -32.29 -36.58 -20.06
N GLY A 16 -31.12 -36.36 -20.66
CA GLY A 16 -30.11 -37.39 -20.89
C GLY A 16 -29.71 -37.60 -22.34
N VAL A 17 -28.70 -36.87 -22.82
CA VAL A 17 -27.61 -37.38 -23.68
C VAL A 17 -26.47 -36.37 -23.71
N ARG A 18 -25.25 -36.90 -23.65
CA ARG A 18 -23.97 -36.19 -23.65
C ARG A 18 -23.34 -36.34 -25.04
N PRO A 19 -23.21 -35.28 -25.86
CA PRO A 19 -22.42 -35.35 -27.09
C PRO A 19 -21.01 -34.80 -26.87
N LYS A 20 -20.03 -35.54 -27.40
CA LYS A 20 -18.59 -35.25 -27.39
C LYS A 20 -18.21 -34.61 -28.73
N THR A 21 -17.49 -33.48 -28.66
CA THR A 21 -16.52 -32.91 -29.63
C THR A 21 -16.91 -32.76 -31.10
N ALA A 22 -16.87 -31.53 -31.65
CA ALA A 22 -15.73 -31.00 -32.41
C ALA A 22 -16.11 -29.68 -33.15
N ALA A 23 -15.15 -28.75 -33.17
CA ALA A 23 -14.96 -27.64 -34.12
C ALA A 23 -16.06 -26.56 -34.27
N ALA A 24 -15.77 -25.35 -33.78
CA ALA A 24 -15.89 -24.09 -34.54
C ALA A 24 -15.44 -22.92 -33.64
N ALA A 25 -14.22 -22.44 -33.89
CA ALA A 25 -13.70 -21.23 -33.29
C ALA A 25 -14.14 -20.02 -34.13
N ALA A 26 -14.96 -19.12 -33.56
CA ALA A 26 -15.03 -17.72 -33.97
C ALA A 26 -15.75 -16.83 -32.92
N ASN A 27 -15.08 -15.74 -32.58
CA ASN A 27 -15.60 -14.40 -32.31
C ASN A 27 -16.04 -13.98 -30.89
N GLU A 28 -15.78 -12.70 -30.65
CA GLU A 28 -15.42 -11.95 -29.46
C GLU A 28 -16.51 -11.72 -28.41
N LYS A 29 -16.12 -11.76 -27.12
CA LYS A 29 -16.52 -10.75 -26.12
C LYS A 29 -15.32 -10.42 -25.22
N LYS A 30 -14.75 -9.24 -25.43
CA LYS A 30 -13.70 -8.61 -24.60
C LYS A 30 -14.30 -8.14 -23.28
N GLU A 31 -14.00 -8.85 -22.19
CA GLU A 31 -14.11 -8.29 -20.84
C GLU A 31 -12.77 -7.66 -20.42
N PRO A 32 -12.75 -6.46 -19.82
CA PRO A 32 -11.52 -5.84 -19.35
C PRO A 32 -11.05 -6.57 -18.08
N LYS A 33 -10.26 -7.62 -18.26
CA LYS A 33 -9.54 -8.27 -17.17
C LYS A 33 -8.58 -7.25 -16.56
N LYS A 34 -8.95 -6.72 -15.40
CA LYS A 34 -8.12 -5.86 -14.55
C LYS A 34 -6.73 -6.49 -14.46
N LYS A 35 -5.77 -5.87 -15.14
CA LYS A 35 -4.35 -6.25 -15.11
C LYS A 35 -3.93 -6.18 -13.64
N ARG A 36 -3.85 -7.33 -12.97
CA ARG A 36 -3.19 -7.45 -11.67
C ARG A 36 -1.75 -7.00 -11.90
N ARG A 37 -1.49 -5.73 -11.59
CA ARG A 37 -0.14 -5.14 -11.64
C ARG A 37 0.73 -6.06 -10.81
N LYS A 38 1.65 -6.74 -11.48
CA LYS A 38 2.73 -7.53 -10.89
C LYS A 38 3.42 -6.59 -9.89
N LYS A 39 3.17 -6.78 -8.58
CA LYS A 39 3.89 -6.07 -7.51
C LYS A 39 5.35 -6.36 -7.80
N LYS A 40 6.07 -5.36 -8.31
CA LYS A 40 7.51 -5.48 -8.52
C LYS A 40 8.05 -5.88 -7.15
N LEU A 41 8.70 -7.04 -7.10
CA LEU A 41 9.43 -7.49 -5.94
C LEU A 41 10.60 -6.51 -5.82
N ASP A 42 10.33 -5.39 -5.16
CA ASP A 42 11.33 -4.35 -4.94
C ASP A 42 12.46 -5.00 -4.17
N LYS A 43 13.67 -4.71 -4.61
CA LYS A 43 14.91 -5.33 -4.18
C LYS A 43 15.08 -4.92 -2.71
N ARG A 44 14.54 -5.74 -1.79
CA ARG A 44 14.38 -5.48 -0.35
C ARG A 44 15.60 -4.73 0.20
N ARG A 45 15.51 -3.42 0.27
CA ARG A 45 16.26 -2.66 1.28
C ARG A 45 15.70 -3.11 2.62
N ASP A 46 16.56 -3.30 3.61
CA ASP A 46 16.15 -3.52 4.99
C ASP A 46 15.37 -2.29 5.46
N HIS A 47 14.04 -2.41 5.41
CA HIS A 47 13.14 -1.50 6.06
C HIS A 47 12.60 -2.20 7.31
N GLU A 48 12.24 -1.42 8.31
CA GLU A 48 11.59 -1.90 9.53
C GLU A 48 10.29 -2.63 9.19
N ASP A 49 9.91 -3.62 10.01
CA ASP A 49 8.67 -4.39 9.85
C ASP A 49 7.49 -3.74 10.60
N ASP A 50 7.73 -2.66 11.34
CA ASP A 50 6.76 -1.97 12.18
C ASP A 50 6.52 -0.53 11.71
N CYS A 51 5.26 -0.09 11.71
CA CYS A 51 4.90 1.27 11.39
C CYS A 51 5.54 2.25 12.37
N PHE A 52 6.35 3.17 11.88
CA PHE A 52 7.04 4.13 12.74
C PHE A 52 6.10 5.12 13.44
N ARG A 53 4.81 5.17 13.07
CA ARG A 53 3.82 6.03 13.73
C ARG A 53 3.07 5.33 14.88
N CYS A 54 2.76 4.05 14.75
CA CYS A 54 1.96 3.33 15.76
C CYS A 54 2.68 2.13 16.40
N GLY A 55 3.86 1.75 15.90
CA GLY A 55 4.64 0.62 16.39
C GLY A 55 4.06 -0.75 16.01
N GLU A 56 3.11 -0.81 15.08
CA GLU A 56 2.47 -2.07 14.68
C GLU A 56 2.88 -2.48 13.26
N GLY A 57 3.05 -3.80 13.06
CA GLY A 57 3.25 -4.40 11.75
C GLY A 57 1.98 -4.40 10.87
N GLY A 58 2.07 -5.01 9.68
CA GLY A 58 0.91 -5.25 8.79
C GLY A 58 1.11 -4.74 7.36
N GLU A 59 0.10 -4.07 6.78
CA GLU A 59 0.21 -3.49 5.44
C GLU A 59 0.91 -2.13 5.48
N LEU A 60 2.21 -2.17 5.22
CA LEU A 60 3.10 -1.01 5.33
C LEU A 60 3.59 -0.53 3.97
N VAL A 61 3.76 0.78 3.85
CA VAL A 61 4.40 1.48 2.73
C VAL A 61 5.82 1.84 3.13
N MET A 62 6.76 1.56 2.23
CA MET A 62 8.20 1.78 2.41
C MET A 62 8.62 3.12 1.81
N CYS A 63 9.54 3.82 2.49
CA CYS A 63 10.14 5.05 1.97
C CYS A 63 11.12 4.74 0.84
N ASP A 64 11.04 5.43 -0.30
CA ASP A 64 11.96 5.20 -1.43
C ASP A 64 13.36 5.83 -1.22
N LYS A 65 13.58 6.54 -0.11
CA LYS A 65 14.89 7.16 0.19
C LYS A 65 15.92 6.09 0.53
N GLY A 66 17.10 6.18 -0.08
CA GLY A 66 18.18 5.17 0.04
C GLY A 66 18.66 4.84 1.46
N ASN A 67 18.51 5.76 2.39
CA ASN A 67 18.98 5.64 3.77
C ASN A 67 17.83 5.79 4.77
N CYS A 68 16.63 5.37 4.40
CA CYS A 68 15.47 5.41 5.26
C CYS A 68 14.89 4.01 5.43
N PRO A 69 15.09 3.37 6.59
CA PRO A 69 14.47 2.08 6.88
C PRO A 69 13.00 2.24 7.31
N LYS A 70 12.44 3.45 7.35
CA LYS A 70 11.13 3.69 7.95
C LYS A 70 9.98 3.22 7.05
N VAL A 71 8.98 2.62 7.68
CA VAL A 71 7.73 2.18 7.06
C VAL A 71 6.51 2.71 7.79
N TYR A 72 5.39 2.78 7.10
CA TYR A 72 4.17 3.41 7.62
C TYR A 72 2.93 2.76 7.03
N HIS A 73 1.84 2.64 7.80
CA HIS A 73 0.55 2.33 7.19
C HIS A 73 0.06 3.52 6.34
N LEU A 74 -0.61 3.21 5.23
CA LEU A 74 -1.30 4.22 4.43
C LEU A 74 -2.28 5.05 5.27
N GLN A 75 -3.00 4.38 6.19
CA GLN A 75 -3.96 5.00 7.08
C GLN A 75 -3.30 5.95 8.09
N CYS A 76 -2.15 5.57 8.66
CA CYS A 76 -1.35 6.40 9.56
C CYS A 76 -0.83 7.69 8.91
N LEU A 77 -0.68 7.67 7.58
CA LEU A 77 -0.30 8.82 6.76
C LEU A 77 -1.50 9.58 6.18
N LYS A 78 -2.74 9.16 6.50
CA LYS A 78 -3.98 9.69 5.91
C LYS A 78 -3.98 9.64 4.37
N LEU A 79 -3.27 8.66 3.79
CA LEU A 79 -3.20 8.42 2.35
C LEU A 79 -4.24 7.38 1.95
N THR A 80 -5.09 7.71 0.97
CA THR A 80 -6.12 6.79 0.47
C THR A 80 -5.56 5.78 -0.54
N LYS A 81 -4.44 6.10 -1.18
CA LYS A 81 -3.79 5.28 -2.20
C LYS A 81 -2.29 5.28 -2.00
N PRO A 82 -1.60 4.18 -2.35
CA PRO A 82 -0.16 4.17 -2.37
C PRO A 82 0.35 5.24 -3.35
N PRO A 83 1.35 6.03 -2.91
CA PRO A 83 1.93 7.07 -3.73
C PRO A 83 2.49 6.46 -5.02
N SER A 84 2.23 7.12 -6.15
CA SER A 84 2.69 6.64 -7.46
C SER A 84 4.04 7.27 -7.78
N GLY A 85 5.06 6.44 -7.94
CA GLY A 85 6.43 6.89 -8.22
C GLY A 85 7.27 6.95 -6.95
N LYS A 86 8.22 7.90 -6.88
CA LYS A 86 9.10 8.07 -5.72
C LYS A 86 8.33 8.73 -4.57
N TRP A 87 8.28 8.07 -3.43
CA TRP A 87 7.69 8.57 -2.21
C TRP A 87 8.72 8.72 -1.10
N LEU A 88 8.66 9.86 -0.43
CA LEU A 88 9.49 10.18 0.71
C LEU A 88 8.58 10.30 1.93
N CYS A 89 8.95 9.63 3.02
CA CYS A 89 8.19 9.66 4.26
C CYS A 89 8.20 11.06 4.92
N PRO A 90 7.21 11.36 5.79
CA PRO A 90 7.13 12.64 6.50
C PRO A 90 8.37 12.95 7.34
N TRP A 91 9.10 11.94 7.79
CA TRP A 91 10.36 12.06 8.55
C TRP A 91 11.55 12.70 7.78
N HIS A 92 11.31 13.13 6.54
CA HIS A 92 12.25 13.89 5.73
C HIS A 92 11.80 15.33 5.48
N HIS A 93 10.64 15.71 5.97
CA HIS A 93 10.03 17.00 5.75
C HIS A 93 9.77 17.66 7.10
N CYS A 94 10.08 18.95 7.18
CA CYS A 94 9.81 19.76 8.35
C CYS A 94 8.31 19.78 8.62
N ASP A 95 7.88 19.50 9.85
CA ASP A 95 6.45 19.51 10.19
C ASP A 95 5.84 20.92 10.05
N ASP A 96 6.58 21.97 10.43
CA ASP A 96 6.12 23.36 10.29
C ASP A 96 6.04 23.89 8.85
N CYS A 97 6.98 23.53 7.98
CA CYS A 97 7.15 24.22 6.69
C CYS A 97 7.34 23.32 5.47
N GLY A 98 7.36 22.00 5.65
CA GLY A 98 7.53 21.00 4.59
C GLY A 98 8.90 20.98 3.90
N LYS A 99 9.83 21.87 4.26
CA LYS A 99 11.21 21.88 3.73
C LYS A 99 11.97 20.61 4.16
N PRO A 100 13.04 20.22 3.45
CA PRO A 100 13.83 19.06 3.85
C PRO A 100 14.32 19.20 5.30
N ALA A 101 13.99 18.20 6.12
CA ALA A 101 14.41 18.17 7.52
C ALA A 101 15.89 17.84 7.65
N THR A 102 16.55 18.51 8.61
CA THR A 102 17.96 18.29 8.95
C THR A 102 18.09 17.48 10.22
N VAL A 103 17.15 17.64 11.16
CA VAL A 103 17.09 16.91 12.43
C VAL A 103 15.75 16.19 12.52
N LYS A 104 15.77 15.01 13.11
CA LYS A 104 14.71 14.01 13.04
C LYS A 104 14.48 13.43 14.42
N CYS A 105 13.22 13.33 14.85
CA CYS A 105 12.88 12.68 16.11
C CYS A 105 13.19 11.17 16.02
N PHE A 106 13.68 10.59 17.10
CA PHE A 106 13.94 9.15 17.17
C PHE A 106 12.66 8.32 17.42
N GLU A 107 11.68 8.88 18.13
CA GLU A 107 10.48 8.16 18.56
C GLU A 107 9.26 8.35 17.66
N CYS A 108 9.28 9.35 16.77
CA CYS A 108 8.13 9.66 15.96
C CYS A 108 8.49 10.19 14.56
N PRO A 109 7.51 10.26 13.64
CA PRO A 109 7.72 10.71 12.27
C PRO A 109 8.08 12.19 12.15
N ASN A 110 8.04 12.96 13.24
CA ASN A 110 8.28 14.39 13.22
C ASN A 110 9.75 14.69 12.95
N SER A 111 9.99 15.68 12.11
CA SER A 111 11.32 16.12 11.74
C SER A 111 11.28 17.62 11.43
N TYR A 112 12.40 18.30 11.55
CA TYR A 112 12.47 19.75 11.44
C TYR A 112 13.70 20.18 10.62
N CYS A 113 13.53 21.25 9.83
CA CYS A 113 14.65 21.89 9.12
C CYS A 113 15.47 22.76 10.07
N ALA A 114 16.71 23.11 9.70
CA ALA A 114 17.65 23.86 10.56
C ALA A 114 17.12 25.18 11.16
N VAL A 115 16.08 25.77 10.56
CA VAL A 115 15.43 27.00 11.05
C VAL A 115 14.36 26.71 12.12
N HIS A 116 13.78 25.52 12.10
CA HIS A 116 12.70 25.09 13.00
C HIS A 116 13.14 23.97 13.94
N THR A 117 14.45 23.74 14.10
CA THR A 117 14.95 22.78 15.09
C THR A 117 14.97 23.35 16.49
N GLU A 118 15.15 24.66 16.62
CA GLU A 118 15.22 25.36 17.90
C GLU A 118 13.83 25.41 18.54
N GLY A 119 13.70 24.88 19.76
CA GLY A 119 12.42 24.79 20.51
C GLY A 119 11.53 23.59 20.14
N ASN A 120 11.72 22.98 18.97
CA ASN A 120 10.93 21.83 18.53
C ASN A 120 11.60 20.48 18.76
N ILE A 121 12.95 20.45 18.83
CA ILE A 121 13.75 19.25 19.06
C ILE A 121 14.71 19.50 20.23
N PHE A 122 14.78 18.52 21.12
CA PHE A 122 15.67 18.46 22.27
C PHE A 122 16.63 17.28 22.12
N LYS A 123 17.85 17.41 22.65
CA LYS A 123 18.81 16.31 22.73
C LYS A 123 18.72 15.65 24.10
N VAL A 124 18.42 14.35 24.13
CA VAL A 124 18.39 13.51 25.34
C VAL A 124 19.25 12.29 25.08
N ASP A 125 20.29 12.07 25.90
CA ASP A 125 21.18 10.90 25.82
C ASP A 125 21.67 10.56 24.40
N ASP A 126 22.10 11.58 23.66
CA ASP A 126 22.56 11.52 22.26
C ASP A 126 21.47 11.30 21.18
N ALA A 127 20.22 11.09 21.59
CA ALA A 127 19.06 11.05 20.70
C ALA A 127 18.40 12.44 20.55
N HIS A 128 17.79 12.69 19.38
CA HIS A 128 16.95 13.85 19.16
C HIS A 128 15.49 13.47 19.37
N ILE A 129 14.80 14.19 20.25
CA ILE A 129 13.43 13.93 20.66
C ILE A 129 12.63 15.22 20.44
N CYS A 130 11.44 15.16 19.83
CA CYS A 130 10.61 16.36 19.64
C CYS A 130 9.80 16.71 20.88
N CYS A 131 9.26 17.93 20.91
CA CYS A 131 8.46 18.46 22.03
C CYS A 131 7.27 17.58 22.48
N ASP A 132 6.71 16.74 21.59
CA ASP A 132 5.64 15.79 21.95
C ASP A 132 6.08 14.69 22.94
N HIS A 133 7.39 14.52 23.16
CA HIS A 133 7.98 13.44 23.96
C HIS A 133 8.89 13.95 25.10
N THR A 134 8.91 15.27 25.34
CA THR A 134 9.75 15.92 26.38
C THR A 134 8.96 16.43 27.56
#